data_AF-B1Y0W9-F1
#
_entry.id   AF-B1Y0W9-F1
#
_cell.length_a   1.000
_cell.length_b   1.000
_cell.length_c   1.000
_cell.angle_alpha   90.00
_cell.angle_beta   90.00
_cell.angle_gamma   90.00
#
_symmetry.space_group_name_H-M   'P 1'
#
loop_
_entity.id
_entity.type
_entity.pdbx_description
1 polymer ?
#
loop_
_entity_poly.entity_id
_entity_poly.type
_entity_poly.pdbx_seq_one_letter_code
_entity_poly.pdbx_strand_id
1 'polypeptide(L)'
;MLRSLSFASIFVALLMTQGCATKTYGRQGTLTSYEKDTMNCREIDLELAKTRGFVDHVNKESEFSGRDVLAILGDFGIGNNMEKSAALESANKRIEQLRDLRATKKCEPGQA
;
A
#
# COMPACT_ATOMS: atom_id res chain seq x y z
N MET A 1 -42.74 21.11 8.95
CA MET A 1 -41.79 21.37 7.85
C MET A 1 -40.42 21.85 8.36
N LEU A 2 -40.33 22.90 9.19
CA LEU A 2 -39.03 23.43 9.68
C LEU A 2 -38.20 22.42 10.53
N ARG A 3 -38.87 21.59 11.36
CA ARG A 3 -38.22 20.48 12.10
C ARG A 3 -37.69 19.38 11.17
N SER A 4 -38.44 19.04 10.11
CA SER A 4 -38.07 18.01 9.14
C SER A 4 -36.85 18.41 8.30
N LEU A 5 -36.75 19.70 7.94
CA LEU A 5 -35.60 20.28 7.22
C LEU A 5 -34.31 20.25 8.07
N SER A 6 -34.46 20.41 9.40
CA SER A 6 -33.34 20.38 10.34
C SER A 6 -32.75 18.97 10.49
N PHE A 7 -33.59 17.93 10.54
CA PHE A 7 -33.12 16.54 10.60
C PHE A 7 -32.40 16.09 9.32
N ALA A 8 -32.89 16.49 8.14
CA ALA A 8 -32.23 16.17 6.87
C ALA A 8 -30.83 16.80 6.78
N SER A 9 -30.67 18.03 7.25
CA SER A 9 -29.38 18.73 7.24
C SER A 9 -28.35 18.07 8.17
N ILE A 10 -28.79 17.61 9.35
CA ILE A 10 -27.94 16.87 10.30
C ILE A 10 -27.49 15.53 9.70
N PHE A 11 -28.39 14.82 9.01
CA PHE A 11 -28.07 13.53 8.37
C PHE A 11 -27.05 13.69 7.24
N VAL A 12 -27.19 14.72 6.39
CA VAL A 12 -26.21 15.04 5.35
C VAL A 12 -24.86 15.42 5.97
N ALA A 13 -24.84 16.24 7.04
CA ALA A 13 -23.61 16.58 7.74
C ALA A 13 -22.90 15.36 8.35
N LEU A 14 -23.64 14.40 8.90
CA LEU A 14 -23.10 13.13 9.41
C LEU A 14 -22.49 12.26 8.31
N LEU A 15 -23.13 12.18 7.13
CA LEU A 15 -22.59 11.45 5.98
C LEU A 15 -21.28 12.06 5.45
N MET A 16 -21.08 13.37 5.59
CA MET A 16 -19.83 14.04 5.18
C MET A 16 -18.66 13.81 6.16
N THR A 17 -18.90 13.24 7.35
CA THR A 17 -17.85 12.92 8.32
C THR A 17 -17.27 11.50 8.17
N GLN A 18 -17.80 10.70 7.24
CA GLN A 18 -17.39 9.31 6.96
C GLN A 18 -16.13 9.27 6.06
N GLY A 19 -15.03 9.90 6.48
CA GLY A 19 -13.87 10.12 5.58
C GLY A 19 -12.49 9.74 6.12
N CYS A 20 -12.37 9.27 7.37
CA CYS A 20 -11.05 9.14 8.03
C CYS A 20 -10.67 7.70 8.43
N ALA A 21 -11.32 6.67 7.88
CA ALA A 21 -11.09 5.27 8.29
C ALA A 21 -10.37 4.41 7.23
N THR A 22 -9.71 5.01 6.24
CA THR A 22 -8.90 4.26 5.26
C THR A 22 -7.60 3.80 5.92
N LYS A 23 -7.32 2.49 5.90
CA LYS A 23 -6.02 1.94 6.35
C LYS A 23 -4.91 2.50 5.47
N THR A 24 -3.84 3.04 6.05
CA THR A 24 -2.67 3.51 5.30
C THR A 24 -1.53 2.50 5.39
N TYR A 25 -1.16 1.87 4.26
CA TYR A 25 -0.10 0.85 4.21
C TYR A 25 1.29 1.42 3.93
N GLY A 26 1.38 2.68 3.50
CA GLY A 26 2.62 3.29 3.01
C GLY A 26 2.92 2.94 1.54
N ARG A 27 4.07 3.40 1.03
CA ARG A 27 4.49 3.21 -0.37
C ARG A 27 5.97 2.87 -0.46
N GLN A 28 6.32 2.08 -1.47
CA GLN A 28 7.71 1.81 -1.82
C GLN A 28 8.18 2.82 -2.86
N GLY A 29 9.33 3.45 -2.59
CA GLY A 29 9.94 4.40 -3.53
C GLY A 29 10.53 3.68 -4.73
N THR A 30 10.53 4.35 -5.89
CA THR A 30 11.27 3.88 -7.07
C THR A 30 12.76 3.89 -6.81
N LEU A 31 13.49 2.97 -7.45
CA LEU A 31 14.95 2.91 -7.38
C LEU A 31 15.58 4.19 -7.93
N THR A 32 16.35 4.88 -7.10
CA THR A 32 17.08 6.10 -7.44
C THR A 32 18.28 5.79 -8.35
N SER A 33 18.83 6.81 -9.01
CA SER A 33 20.07 6.66 -9.79
C SER A 33 21.24 6.23 -8.92
N TYR A 34 21.40 6.84 -7.74
CA TYR A 34 22.46 6.50 -6.82
C TYR A 34 22.40 5.03 -6.39
N GLU A 35 21.22 4.53 -6.02
CA GLU A 35 21.03 3.10 -5.71
C GLU A 35 21.42 2.20 -6.90
N LYS A 36 21.03 2.57 -8.13
CA LYS A 36 21.39 1.80 -9.34
C LYS A 36 22.91 1.71 -9.53
N ASP A 37 23.59 2.83 -9.33
CA ASP A 37 25.02 2.91 -9.58
C ASP A 37 25.82 2.20 -8.49
N THR A 38 25.47 2.40 -7.22
CA THR A 38 26.32 1.97 -6.09
C THR A 38 25.97 0.60 -5.54
N MET A 39 24.74 0.10 -5.70
CA MET A 39 24.34 -1.17 -5.08
C MET A 39 25.14 -2.36 -5.63
N ASN A 40 25.66 -3.18 -4.73
CA ASN A 40 26.20 -4.50 -5.07
C ASN A 40 25.10 -5.57 -5.08
N CYS A 41 25.44 -6.78 -5.56
CA CYS A 41 24.47 -7.88 -5.69
C CYS A 41 23.82 -8.26 -4.35
N ARG A 42 24.58 -8.26 -3.26
CA ARG A 42 24.08 -8.53 -1.90
C ARG A 42 23.06 -7.47 -1.46
N GLU A 43 23.32 -6.20 -1.73
CA GLU A 43 22.41 -5.08 -1.43
C GLU A 43 21.12 -5.16 -2.25
N ILE A 44 21.23 -5.51 -3.53
CA ILE A 44 20.06 -5.73 -4.40
C ILE A 44 19.18 -6.86 -3.84
N ASP A 45 19.79 -7.97 -3.42
CA ASP A 45 19.06 -9.10 -2.83
C ASP A 45 18.42 -8.74 -1.48
N LEU A 46 19.11 -7.95 -0.65
CA LEU A 46 18.57 -7.42 0.59
C LEU A 46 17.36 -6.50 0.35
N GLU A 47 17.43 -5.59 -0.60
CA GLU A 47 16.33 -4.69 -0.94
C GLU A 47 15.15 -5.45 -1.57
N LEU A 48 15.41 -6.48 -2.37
CA LEU A 48 14.39 -7.41 -2.86
C LEU A 48 13.67 -8.11 -1.70
N ALA A 49 14.41 -8.62 -0.72
CA ALA A 49 13.85 -9.27 0.46
C ALA A 49 13.00 -8.29 1.30
N LYS A 50 13.49 -7.07 1.56
CA LYS A 50 12.73 -6.03 2.26
C LYS A 50 11.44 -5.66 1.54
N THR A 51 11.51 -5.47 0.22
CA THR A 51 10.33 -5.09 -0.57
C THR A 51 9.30 -6.22 -0.62
N ARG A 52 9.71 -7.49 -0.64
CA ARG A 52 8.80 -8.64 -0.47
C ARG A 52 8.20 -8.70 0.93
N GLY A 53 8.99 -8.45 1.96
CA GLY A 53 8.48 -8.36 3.34
C GLY A 53 7.42 -7.26 3.50
N PHE A 54 7.56 -6.14 2.78
CA PHE A 54 6.52 -5.12 2.70
C PHE A 54 5.23 -5.66 2.04
N VAL A 55 5.34 -6.37 0.91
CA VAL A 55 4.17 -7.02 0.26
C VAL A 55 3.47 -7.98 1.23
N ASP A 56 4.21 -8.81 1.94
CA ASP A 56 3.67 -9.75 2.92
C ASP A 56 2.98 -9.01 4.08
N HIS A 57 3.59 -7.92 4.57
CA HIS A 57 2.99 -7.07 5.60
C HIS A 57 1.66 -6.45 5.14
N VAL A 58 1.62 -5.86 3.93
CA VAL A 58 0.39 -5.29 3.36
C VAL A 58 -0.69 -6.35 3.21
N ASN A 59 -0.34 -7.54 2.70
CA ASN A 59 -1.29 -8.63 2.56
C ASN A 59 -1.84 -9.08 3.91
N LYS A 60 -0.98 -9.25 4.91
CA LYS A 60 -1.38 -9.64 6.27
C LYS A 60 -2.26 -8.59 6.97
N GLU A 61 -1.89 -7.31 6.90
CA GLU A 61 -2.69 -6.22 7.50
C GLU A 61 -4.02 -5.98 6.77
N SER A 62 -4.07 -6.37 5.49
CA SER A 62 -5.32 -6.35 4.72
C SER A 62 -6.27 -7.50 5.05
N GLU A 63 -5.80 -8.53 5.77
CA GLU A 63 -6.69 -9.57 6.29
C GLU A 63 -7.66 -8.94 7.31
N PHE A 64 -8.91 -9.41 7.28
CA PHE A 64 -10.04 -8.81 7.98
C PHE A 64 -9.76 -8.58 9.48
N SER A 65 -9.76 -7.31 9.89
CA SER A 65 -9.81 -6.89 11.29
C SER A 65 -11.26 -6.58 11.66
N GLY A 66 -11.68 -6.73 12.94
CA GLY A 66 -13.05 -6.39 13.37
C GLY A 66 -13.48 -4.93 13.11
N ARG A 67 -12.52 -4.03 12.80
CA ARG A 67 -12.77 -2.66 12.32
C ARG A 67 -13.25 -2.60 10.87
N ASP A 68 -12.96 -3.61 10.06
CA ASP A 68 -13.40 -3.71 8.67
C ASP A 68 -14.91 -3.95 8.55
N VAL A 69 -15.59 -4.43 9.61
CA VAL A 69 -17.05 -4.58 9.61
C VAL A 69 -17.76 -3.23 9.42
N LEU A 70 -17.27 -2.15 10.04
CA LEU A 70 -17.83 -0.81 9.86
C LEU A 70 -17.42 -0.18 8.51
N ALA A 71 -16.20 -0.45 8.04
CA ALA A 71 -15.73 0.01 6.72
C ALA A 71 -16.48 -0.67 5.56
N ILE A 72 -16.86 -1.94 5.72
CA ILE A 72 -17.72 -2.69 4.79
C ILE A 72 -19.14 -2.13 4.79
N LEU A 73 -19.64 -1.66 5.93
CA LEU A 73 -20.98 -1.07 6.00
C LEU A 73 -21.05 0.37 5.45
N GLY A 74 -19.93 1.10 5.43
CA GLY A 74 -19.86 2.49 4.94
C GLY A 74 -19.53 2.64 3.45
N ASP A 75 -18.54 1.89 2.95
CA ASP A 75 -18.02 1.99 1.57
C ASP A 75 -17.75 0.61 0.95
N PHE A 76 -18.34 -0.48 1.49
CA PHE A 76 -18.08 -1.86 1.05
C PHE A 76 -16.59 -2.25 1.01
N GLY A 77 -15.73 -1.52 1.74
CA GLY A 77 -14.28 -1.73 1.72
C GLY A 77 -13.56 -1.23 0.45
N ILE A 78 -14.18 -0.41 -0.40
CA ILE A 78 -13.56 0.10 -1.65
C ILE A 78 -12.29 0.90 -1.34
N GLY A 79 -12.35 1.86 -0.41
CA GLY A 79 -11.19 2.66 -0.02
C GLY A 79 -9.98 1.83 0.46
N ASN A 80 -10.21 0.82 1.31
CA ASN A 80 -9.14 -0.06 1.82
C ASN A 80 -8.53 -0.94 0.71
N ASN A 81 -9.36 -1.41 -0.24
CA ASN A 81 -8.87 -2.18 -1.39
C ASN A 81 -8.09 -1.31 -2.38
N MET A 82 -8.52 -0.06 -2.60
CA MET A 82 -7.80 0.90 -3.42
C MET A 82 -6.44 1.22 -2.80
N GLU A 83 -6.39 1.46 -1.50
CA GLU A 83 -5.13 1.74 -0.79
C GLU A 83 -4.19 0.53 -0.78
N LYS A 84 -4.73 -0.69 -0.60
CA LYS A 84 -3.97 -1.94 -0.75
C LYS A 84 -3.37 -2.05 -2.16
N SER A 85 -4.19 -1.85 -3.19
CA SER A 85 -3.77 -1.94 -4.58
C SER A 85 -2.64 -0.95 -4.88
N ALA A 86 -2.77 0.29 -4.43
CA ALA A 86 -1.74 1.32 -4.62
C ALA A 86 -0.43 0.99 -3.88
N ALA A 87 -0.51 0.42 -2.68
CA ALA A 87 0.66 -0.03 -1.94
C ALA A 87 1.38 -1.18 -2.66
N LEU A 88 0.64 -2.20 -3.09
CA LEU A 88 1.18 -3.35 -3.81
C LEU A 88 1.76 -2.97 -5.18
N GLU A 89 1.10 -2.06 -5.91
CA GLU A 89 1.63 -1.54 -7.17
C GLU A 89 2.98 -0.86 -6.98
N SER A 90 3.12 -0.01 -5.96
CA SER A 90 4.40 0.65 -5.65
C SER A 90 5.51 -0.35 -5.33
N ALA A 91 5.20 -1.41 -4.59
CA ALA A 91 6.15 -2.45 -4.22
C ALA A 91 6.56 -3.30 -5.43
N ASN A 92 5.60 -3.69 -6.27
CA ASN A 92 5.86 -4.47 -7.48
C ASN A 92 6.74 -3.70 -8.46
N LYS A 93 6.49 -2.39 -8.63
CA LYS A 93 7.34 -1.52 -9.45
C LYS A 93 8.78 -1.47 -8.94
N ARG A 94 9.00 -1.36 -7.62
CA ARG A 94 10.35 -1.40 -7.05
C ARG A 94 11.01 -2.77 -7.24
N ILE A 95 10.26 -3.87 -7.07
CA ILE A 95 10.76 -5.24 -7.30
C ILE A 95 11.20 -5.44 -8.75
N GLU A 96 10.43 -4.95 -9.72
CA GLU A 96 10.78 -4.99 -11.14
C GLU A 96 12.10 -4.25 -11.40
N GLN A 97 12.23 -3.01 -10.91
CA GLN A 97 13.46 -2.23 -11.04
C GLN A 97 14.68 -2.91 -10.41
N LEU A 98 14.51 -3.55 -9.24
CA LEU A 98 15.58 -4.31 -8.59
C LEU A 98 15.96 -5.56 -9.37
N ARG A 99 14.99 -6.27 -9.98
CA ARG A 99 15.25 -7.43 -10.84
C ARG A 99 15.99 -7.04 -12.11
N ASP A 100 15.60 -5.94 -12.74
CA ASP A 100 16.28 -5.40 -13.92
C ASP A 100 17.72 -4.99 -13.59
N LEU A 101 17.92 -4.33 -12.45
CA LEU A 101 19.27 -3.98 -11.98
C LEU A 101 20.10 -5.24 -11.69
N ARG A 102 19.51 -6.25 -11.04
CA ARG A 102 20.17 -7.53 -10.76
C ARG A 102 20.63 -8.21 -12.05
N ALA A 103 19.77 -8.25 -13.07
CA ALA A 103 20.08 -8.83 -14.37
C ALA A 103 21.18 -8.04 -15.09
N THR A 104 21.12 -6.70 -15.04
CA THR A 104 22.14 -5.80 -15.60
C THR A 104 23.50 -6.00 -14.96
N LYS A 105 23.55 -6.17 -13.63
CA LYS A 105 24.78 -6.44 -12.88
C LYS A 105 25.23 -7.91 -12.90
N LYS A 106 24.48 -8.80 -13.58
CA LYS A 106 24.78 -10.23 -13.73
C LYS A 106 24.99 -10.95 -12.38
N CYS A 107 24.19 -10.60 -11.38
CA CYS A 107 24.27 -11.22 -10.06
C CYS A 107 23.74 -12.66 -10.07
N GLU A 108 24.39 -13.58 -9.36
CA GLU A 108 23.88 -14.95 -9.17
C GLU A 108 23.00 -15.08 -7.91
N PRO A 109 22.17 -16.13 -7.81
CA PRO A 109 21.40 -16.43 -6.60
C PRO A 109 22.31 -16.72 -5.40
N GLY A 110 22.18 -15.95 -4.31
CA GLY A 110 22.88 -16.24 -3.05
C GLY A 110 24.33 -15.73 -2.98
N GLN A 111 24.74 -14.82 -3.87
CA GLN A 111 26.03 -14.12 -3.76
C GLN A 111 25.99 -13.12 -2.59
N ALA A 112 26.40 -13.60 -1.41
CA ALA A 112 26.69 -12.77 -0.25
C ALA A 112 28.11 -12.22 -0.30
#